data_AF-A0A7S4JG08-F1
#
_entry.id   AF-A0A7S4JG08-F1
#
_cell.length_a   1.000
_cell.length_b   1.000
_cell.length_c   1.000
_cell.angle_alpha   90.00
_cell.angle_beta   90.00
_cell.angle_gamma   90.00
#
_symmetry.space_group_name_H-M   'P 1'
#
loop_
_entity.id
_entity.type
_entity.pdbx_description
1 polymer ?
#
loop_
_entity_poly.entity_id
_entity_poly.type
_entity_poly.pdbx_seq_one_letter_code
_entity_poly.pdbx_strand_id
1 'polypeptide(L)'
;MPSYNWTDRFVNDALETPRPLQYAILDGITACVFDNYTEQMNYSAAHNADTQGQRIDMTNWATLYLPLSSAPHVNISALGGGNPLSAMFRPGFDKNDVADLCHPSHPDITSNQHRRWSDSFTRIQRGTFFDRPSFQPTIAHDFYYHDPIEGRLQSSYVDVEAELEEMRDDPKHKHSTFVMVGGDGLAIHRINPFWRMGKAG
;
A
#
# COMPACT_ATOMS: atom_id res chain seq x y z
N MET A 1 -12.35 -4.93 37.55
CA MET A 1 -12.53 -3.60 36.93
C MET A 1 -11.55 -3.50 35.78
N PRO A 2 -11.99 -3.21 34.53
CA PRO A 2 -11.07 -2.90 33.45
C PRO A 2 -10.35 -1.60 33.85
N SER A 3 -9.02 -1.61 33.95
CA SER A 3 -8.26 -0.40 34.32
C SER A 3 -8.40 0.61 33.18
N TYR A 4 -8.48 1.92 33.48
CA TYR A 4 -8.59 2.98 32.46
C TYR A 4 -7.47 2.92 31.39
N ASN A 5 -6.36 2.23 31.68
CA ASN A 5 -5.19 2.12 30.80
C ASN A 5 -5.03 0.71 30.22
N TRP A 6 -6.10 -0.11 30.22
CA TRP A 6 -6.02 -1.49 29.70
C TRP A 6 -5.73 -1.51 28.19
N THR A 7 -6.26 -0.54 27.44
CA THR A 7 -5.95 -0.32 26.03
C THR A 7 -4.50 0.05 25.82
N ASP A 8 -3.96 0.98 26.61
CA ASP A 8 -2.55 1.41 26.48
C ASP A 8 -1.59 0.26 26.80
N ARG A 9 -1.88 -0.52 27.85
CA ARG A 9 -1.11 -1.72 28.17
C ARG A 9 -1.22 -2.78 27.09
N PHE A 10 -2.42 -3.04 26.57
CA PHE A 10 -2.61 -4.00 25.49
C PHE A 10 -1.86 -3.59 24.22
N VAL A 11 -1.89 -2.31 23.86
CA VAL A 11 -1.13 -1.77 22.72
C VAL A 11 0.37 -1.89 22.96
N ASN A 12 0.87 -1.49 24.14
CA ASN A 12 2.29 -1.59 24.47
C ASN A 12 2.77 -3.05 24.50
N ASP A 13 2.02 -3.96 25.12
CA ASP A 13 2.34 -5.40 25.16
C ASP A 13 2.33 -6.02 23.75
N ALA A 14 1.42 -5.56 22.88
CA ALA A 14 1.35 -5.97 21.48
C ALA A 14 2.51 -5.41 20.64
N LEU A 15 3.01 -4.21 20.94
CA LEU A 15 4.16 -3.59 20.29
C LEU A 15 5.49 -4.22 20.75
N GLU A 16 5.60 -4.62 22.03
CA GLU A 16 6.79 -5.25 22.60
C GLU A 16 6.99 -6.70 22.16
N THR A 17 5.94 -7.34 21.62
CA THR A 17 6.01 -8.71 21.12
C THR A 17 6.12 -8.70 19.59
N PRO A 18 7.34 -8.66 19.01
CA PRO A 18 7.48 -8.79 17.56
C PRO A 18 6.92 -10.15 17.15
N ARG A 19 5.79 -10.14 16.43
CA ARG A 19 5.24 -11.38 15.88
C ARG A 19 6.23 -11.90 14.83
N PRO A 20 6.76 -13.12 14.99
CA PRO A 20 7.54 -13.71 13.92
C PRO A 20 6.64 -13.85 12.70
N LEU A 21 7.19 -13.58 11.52
CA LEU A 21 6.48 -13.75 10.25
C LEU A 21 5.91 -15.17 10.20
N GLN A 22 4.60 -15.27 9.99
CA GLN A 22 3.91 -16.57 10.02
C GLN A 22 4.04 -17.36 8.70
N TYR A 23 4.77 -16.81 7.73
CA TYR A 23 4.88 -17.36 6.39
C TYR A 23 6.28 -17.14 5.79
N ALA A 24 6.66 -18.05 4.89
CA ALA A 24 7.88 -17.89 4.09
C ALA A 24 7.73 -16.70 3.13
N ILE A 25 8.77 -15.88 3.02
CA ILE A 25 8.76 -14.65 2.23
C ILE A 25 9.55 -14.81 0.93
N LEU A 26 9.20 -14.01 -0.08
CA LEU A 26 10.00 -13.86 -1.29
C LEU A 26 11.29 -13.11 -0.98
N ASP A 27 12.42 -13.66 -1.40
CA ASP A 27 13.72 -12.99 -1.29
C ASP A 27 13.92 -11.95 -2.41
N GLY A 28 14.72 -10.92 -2.12
CA GLY A 28 15.06 -9.86 -3.07
C GLY A 28 13.95 -8.82 -3.33
N ILE A 29 12.78 -8.94 -2.68
CA ILE A 29 11.67 -8.01 -2.85
C ILE A 29 10.91 -7.75 -1.55
N THR A 30 10.55 -6.49 -1.35
CA THR A 30 9.67 -6.03 -0.28
C THR A 30 8.61 -5.10 -0.83
N ALA A 31 7.63 -4.74 -0.01
CA ALA A 31 6.60 -3.80 -0.41
C ALA A 31 6.37 -2.75 0.69
N CYS A 32 6.18 -1.50 0.30
CA CYS A 32 5.72 -0.43 1.17
C CYS A 32 4.33 0.02 0.72
N VAL A 33 3.48 0.30 1.71
CA VAL A 33 2.20 0.97 1.51
C VAL A 33 2.17 2.23 2.32
N PHE A 34 1.63 3.30 1.76
CA PHE A 34 1.53 4.57 2.44
C PHE A 34 0.21 5.27 2.14
N ASP A 35 -0.21 6.13 3.05
CA ASP A 35 -1.41 6.95 2.92
C ASP A 35 -1.19 8.32 3.58
N ASN A 36 -1.86 9.33 3.03
CA ASN A 36 -1.80 10.69 3.57
C ASN A 36 -2.80 10.82 4.72
N TYR A 37 -2.39 11.48 5.79
CA TYR A 37 -3.25 11.81 6.90
C TYR A 37 -3.09 13.29 7.27
N THR A 38 -4.22 13.99 7.31
CA THR A 38 -4.29 15.37 7.76
C THR A 38 -5.22 15.45 8.95
N GLU A 39 -4.72 15.99 10.05
CA GLU A 39 -5.49 16.29 11.24
C GLU A 39 -5.51 17.79 11.53
N GLN A 40 -6.67 18.31 11.91
CA GLN A 40 -6.82 19.69 12.35
C GLN A 40 -7.04 19.70 13.86
N MET A 41 -6.04 20.12 14.60
CA MET A 41 -6.11 20.26 16.05
C MET A 41 -6.54 21.68 16.44
N ASN A 42 -7.34 21.79 17.50
CA ASN A 42 -7.79 23.07 18.09
C ASN A 42 -8.58 24.02 17.15
N TYR A 43 -9.42 23.49 16.25
CA TYR A 43 -10.25 24.32 15.36
C TYR A 43 -11.23 25.26 16.12
N SER A 44 -11.74 24.83 17.28
CA SER A 44 -12.66 25.61 18.12
C SER A 44 -12.01 26.78 18.87
N ALA A 45 -10.67 26.81 18.95
CA ALA A 45 -9.92 27.88 19.60
C ALA A 45 -9.77 29.13 18.73
N ALA A 46 -10.10 29.06 17.44
CA ALA A 46 -10.07 30.20 16.51
C ALA A 46 -10.94 31.39 16.94
N HIS A 47 -11.83 31.19 17.93
CA HIS A 47 -12.69 32.25 18.46
C HIS A 47 -12.26 32.86 19.79
N ASN A 48 -11.43 32.21 20.65
CA ASN A 48 -11.43 32.57 22.08
C ASN A 48 -10.08 32.73 22.83
N ALA A 49 -8.90 32.34 22.36
CA ALA A 49 -7.62 32.69 23.04
C ALA A 49 -6.35 32.27 22.27
N ASP A 50 -5.25 32.97 22.57
CA ASP A 50 -3.80 32.87 22.27
C ASP A 50 -3.13 31.59 21.70
N THR A 51 -3.82 30.47 21.48
CA THR A 51 -3.26 29.29 20.79
C THR A 51 -3.91 29.15 19.41
N GLN A 52 -3.11 29.35 18.36
CA GLN A 52 -3.56 29.16 16.97
C GLN A 52 -3.86 27.68 16.71
N GLY A 53 -4.98 27.40 16.04
CA GLY A 53 -5.28 26.05 15.55
C GLY A 53 -4.13 25.55 14.67
N GLN A 54 -3.76 24.28 14.83
CA GLN A 54 -2.64 23.67 14.11
C GLN A 54 -3.16 22.62 13.14
N ARG A 55 -2.64 22.66 11.92
CA ARG A 55 -2.84 21.62 10.93
C ARG A 55 -1.59 20.74 10.95
N ILE A 56 -1.80 19.44 11.14
CA ILE A 56 -0.75 18.43 11.10
C ILE A 56 -0.98 17.60 9.85
N ASP A 57 0.06 17.55 9.03
CA ASP A 57 0.10 16.89 7.75
C ASP A 57 1.18 15.81 7.84
N MET A 58 0.82 14.54 7.60
CA MET A 58 1.74 13.41 7.71
C MET A 58 1.44 12.31 6.70
N THR A 59 2.48 11.53 6.37
CA THR A 59 2.36 10.31 5.57
C THR A 59 2.52 9.10 6.50
N ASN A 60 1.44 8.36 6.69
CA ASN A 60 1.46 7.07 7.38
C ASN A 60 1.96 6.01 6.42
N TRP A 61 2.79 5.09 6.90
CA TRP A 61 3.30 4.03 6.03
C TRP A 61 3.62 2.75 6.78
N ALA A 62 3.65 1.65 6.04
CA ALA A 62 3.93 0.33 6.55
C ALA A 62 4.73 -0.49 5.54
N THR A 63 5.67 -1.30 6.05
CA THR A 63 6.30 -2.38 5.30
C THR A 63 5.43 -3.62 5.36
N LEU A 64 5.33 -4.32 4.24
CA LEU A 64 4.80 -5.68 4.17
C LEU A 64 5.76 -6.59 3.42
N TYR A 65 5.79 -7.85 3.83
CA TYR A 65 6.58 -8.89 3.17
C TYR A 65 5.67 -9.74 2.29
N LEU A 66 6.13 -9.97 1.05
CA LEU A 66 5.38 -10.77 0.08
C LEU A 66 5.58 -12.27 0.37
N PRO A 67 4.51 -13.06 0.47
CA PRO A 67 4.62 -14.49 0.76
C PRO A 67 5.15 -15.25 -0.45
N LEU A 68 6.04 -16.21 -0.21
CA LEU A 68 6.61 -17.11 -1.22
C LEU A 68 5.54 -17.86 -2.01
N SER A 69 4.43 -18.21 -1.35
CA SER A 69 3.30 -18.88 -1.99
C SER A 69 2.61 -18.06 -3.08
N SER A 70 2.75 -16.74 -3.10
CA SER A 70 2.23 -15.89 -4.18
C SER A 70 3.05 -16.01 -5.47
N ALA A 71 4.32 -16.41 -5.37
CA ALA A 71 5.20 -16.58 -6.52
C ALA A 71 6.24 -17.71 -6.29
N PRO A 72 5.80 -18.97 -6.14
CA PRO A 72 6.65 -20.06 -5.63
C PRO A 72 7.80 -20.47 -6.57
N HIS A 73 7.76 -20.05 -7.83
CA HIS A 73 8.75 -20.40 -8.86
C HIS A 73 9.59 -19.21 -9.31
N VAL A 74 9.49 -18.07 -8.63
CA VAL A 74 10.14 -16.84 -9.06
C VAL A 74 11.35 -16.55 -8.16
N ASN A 75 12.54 -16.48 -8.78
CA ASN A 75 13.74 -15.99 -8.12
C ASN A 75 13.91 -14.50 -8.47
N ILE A 76 13.37 -13.61 -7.63
CA ILE A 76 13.42 -12.17 -7.85
C ILE A 76 14.86 -11.63 -7.72
N SER A 77 15.65 -12.19 -6.81
CA SER A 77 17.06 -11.83 -6.62
C SER A 77 17.88 -12.01 -7.91
N ALA A 78 17.51 -12.97 -8.76
CA ALA A 78 18.15 -13.19 -10.07
C ALA A 78 17.76 -12.14 -11.15
N LEU A 79 16.70 -11.35 -10.94
CA LEU A 79 16.28 -10.29 -11.87
C LEU A 79 17.10 -9.00 -11.69
N GLY A 80 17.85 -8.88 -10.60
CA GLY A 80 18.67 -7.70 -10.25
C GLY A 80 19.99 -7.55 -11.01
N GLY A 81 20.13 -8.11 -12.22
CA GLY A 81 21.35 -7.99 -13.03
C GLY A 81 21.72 -6.53 -13.36
N GLY A 82 22.78 -6.30 -14.14
CA GLY A 82 23.36 -4.96 -14.40
C GLY A 82 22.40 -3.88 -14.96
N ASN A 83 21.18 -4.25 -15.37
CA ASN A 83 20.09 -3.31 -15.64
C ASN A 83 18.76 -3.87 -15.10
N PRO A 84 18.36 -3.56 -13.85
CA PRO A 84 17.14 -4.09 -13.25
C PRO A 84 15.84 -3.65 -13.97
N LEU A 85 15.87 -2.49 -14.65
CA LEU A 85 14.72 -1.98 -15.39
C LEU A 85 14.43 -2.82 -16.65
N SER A 86 15.46 -3.39 -17.28
CA SER A 86 15.27 -4.26 -18.45
C SER A 86 14.66 -5.61 -18.10
N ALA A 87 14.77 -6.02 -16.82
CA ALA A 87 14.21 -7.27 -16.31
C ALA A 87 12.82 -7.12 -15.69
N MET A 88 12.31 -5.89 -15.57
CA MET A 88 11.03 -5.65 -14.90
C MET A 88 9.83 -6.18 -15.71
N PHE A 89 9.90 -6.10 -17.04
CA PHE A 89 8.89 -6.66 -17.92
C PHE A 89 9.48 -7.81 -18.75
N ARG A 90 8.64 -8.79 -19.10
CA ARG A 90 9.06 -9.87 -20.00
C ARG A 90 9.49 -9.28 -21.34
N PRO A 91 10.53 -9.82 -22.01
CA PRO A 91 10.87 -9.40 -23.36
C PRO A 91 9.65 -9.44 -24.28
N GLY A 92 9.39 -8.35 -24.99
CA GLY A 92 8.23 -8.21 -25.88
C GLY A 92 6.91 -7.80 -25.22
N PHE A 93 6.90 -7.52 -23.91
CA PHE A 93 5.73 -6.95 -23.24
C PHE A 93 5.53 -5.48 -23.63
N ASP A 94 4.36 -5.14 -24.19
CA ASP A 94 3.91 -3.76 -24.29
C ASP A 94 2.94 -3.46 -23.15
N LYS A 95 3.18 -2.37 -22.41
CA LYS A 95 2.25 -1.91 -21.38
C LYS A 95 0.85 -1.59 -21.94
N ASN A 96 0.75 -1.28 -23.23
CA ASN A 96 -0.53 -1.04 -23.88
C ASN A 96 -1.36 -2.33 -23.99
N ASP A 97 -0.73 -3.50 -23.98
CA ASP A 97 -1.44 -4.80 -23.94
C ASP A 97 -2.28 -4.94 -22.67
N VAL A 98 -1.86 -4.29 -21.57
CA VAL A 98 -2.63 -4.25 -20.31
C VAL A 98 -3.71 -3.16 -20.35
N ALA A 99 -3.52 -2.10 -21.13
CA ALA A 99 -4.50 -1.02 -21.23
C ALA A 99 -5.83 -1.54 -21.80
N ASP A 100 -5.77 -2.43 -22.79
CA ASP A 100 -6.96 -3.06 -23.38
C ASP A 100 -7.69 -3.97 -22.39
N LEU A 101 -6.96 -4.70 -21.55
CA LEU A 101 -7.51 -5.53 -20.47
C LEU A 101 -8.25 -4.70 -19.41
N CYS A 102 -7.81 -3.45 -19.21
CA CYS A 102 -8.37 -2.51 -18.25
C CYS A 102 -9.46 -1.61 -18.85
N HIS A 103 -9.75 -1.72 -20.15
CA HIS A 103 -10.73 -0.86 -20.79
C HIS A 103 -12.14 -1.12 -20.22
N PRO A 104 -12.96 -0.10 -19.88
CA PRO A 104 -14.26 -0.31 -19.25
C PRO A 104 -15.23 -1.18 -20.07
N SER A 105 -15.06 -1.21 -21.39
CA SER A 105 -15.85 -2.07 -22.29
C SER A 105 -15.27 -3.47 -22.48
N HIS A 106 -14.19 -3.84 -21.80
CA HIS A 106 -13.63 -5.18 -21.90
C HIS A 106 -14.69 -6.21 -21.49
N PRO A 107 -14.89 -7.29 -22.25
CA PRO A 107 -15.95 -8.27 -22.00
C PRO A 107 -15.92 -8.83 -20.57
N ASP A 108 -14.73 -9.09 -20.03
CA ASP A 108 -14.60 -9.62 -18.66
C ASP A 108 -14.99 -8.60 -17.60
N ILE A 109 -14.68 -7.31 -17.81
CA ILE A 109 -15.05 -6.24 -16.88
C ILE A 109 -16.56 -6.06 -16.87
N THR A 110 -17.17 -5.95 -18.05
CA THR A 110 -18.62 -5.80 -18.19
C THR A 110 -19.36 -7.02 -17.64
N SER A 111 -18.93 -8.23 -17.98
CA SER A 111 -19.47 -9.48 -17.43
C SER A 111 -19.38 -9.53 -15.90
N ASN A 112 -18.22 -9.17 -15.34
CA ASN A 112 -18.04 -9.15 -13.89
C ASN A 112 -18.92 -8.09 -13.20
N GLN A 113 -19.09 -6.92 -13.80
CA GLN A 113 -20.02 -5.89 -13.31
C GLN A 113 -21.47 -6.41 -13.29
N HIS A 114 -21.94 -6.97 -14.40
CA HIS A 114 -23.29 -7.54 -14.50
C HIS A 114 -23.50 -8.67 -13.48
N ARG A 115 -22.50 -9.54 -13.30
CA ARG A 115 -22.53 -10.60 -12.29
C ARG A 115 -22.63 -10.02 -10.88
N ARG A 116 -21.79 -9.05 -10.51
CA ARG A 116 -21.82 -8.40 -9.19
C ARG A 116 -23.16 -7.75 -8.88
N TRP A 117 -23.78 -7.11 -9.87
CA TRP A 117 -25.12 -6.55 -9.74
C TRP A 117 -26.17 -7.64 -9.53
N SER A 118 -26.15 -8.69 -10.34
CA SER A 118 -27.08 -9.82 -10.23
C SER A 118 -26.97 -10.54 -8.89
N ASP A 119 -25.74 -10.79 -8.43
CA ASP A 119 -25.45 -11.38 -7.12
C ASP A 119 -25.96 -10.48 -6.00
N SER A 120 -25.77 -9.16 -6.12
CA SER A 120 -26.24 -8.18 -5.14
C SER A 120 -27.77 -8.19 -5.02
N PHE A 121 -28.50 -8.13 -6.13
CA PHE A 121 -29.97 -8.19 -6.12
C PHE A 121 -30.49 -9.52 -5.56
N THR A 122 -29.83 -10.63 -5.91
CA THR A 122 -30.17 -11.95 -5.39
C THR A 122 -30.01 -12.00 -3.87
N ARG A 123 -28.94 -11.41 -3.33
CA ARG A 123 -28.70 -11.33 -1.88
C ARG A 123 -29.68 -10.40 -1.17
N ILE A 124 -30.06 -9.28 -1.80
CA ILE A 124 -31.10 -8.37 -1.27
C ILE A 124 -32.43 -9.12 -1.14
N GLN A 125 -32.87 -9.83 -2.18
CA GLN A 125 -34.10 -10.63 -2.16
C GLN A 125 -34.09 -11.70 -1.07
N ARG A 126 -32.92 -12.27 -0.78
CA ARG A 126 -32.73 -13.29 0.27
C ARG A 126 -32.54 -12.69 1.66
N GLY A 127 -32.48 -11.37 1.80
CA GLY A 127 -32.19 -10.70 3.08
C GLY A 127 -30.75 -10.83 3.57
N THR A 128 -29.83 -11.30 2.72
CA THR A 128 -28.43 -11.63 3.07
C THR A 128 -27.41 -10.65 2.47
N PHE A 129 -27.87 -9.49 1.99
CA PHE A 129 -27.01 -8.51 1.34
C PHE A 129 -25.90 -7.98 2.24
N PHE A 130 -26.22 -7.73 3.51
CA PHE A 130 -25.27 -7.23 4.51
C PHE A 130 -24.51 -8.35 5.23
N ASP A 131 -24.78 -9.61 4.91
CA ASP A 131 -24.04 -10.72 5.50
C ASP A 131 -22.58 -10.62 5.08
N ARG A 132 -21.68 -10.67 6.07
CA ARG A 132 -20.26 -10.74 5.76
C ARG A 132 -19.99 -12.09 5.09
N PRO A 133 -19.37 -12.12 3.89
CA PRO A 133 -19.00 -13.38 3.29
C PRO A 133 -18.06 -14.15 4.23
N SER A 134 -18.22 -15.47 4.31
CA SER A 134 -17.33 -16.36 5.06
C SER A 134 -16.00 -16.55 4.32
N PHE A 135 -15.34 -15.44 3.98
CA PHE A 135 -14.03 -15.45 3.35
C PHE A 135 -12.97 -15.53 4.44
N GLN A 136 -12.20 -16.61 4.42
CA GLN A 136 -11.01 -16.76 5.23
C GLN A 136 -9.81 -16.60 4.29
N PRO A 137 -9.00 -15.53 4.44
CA PRO A 137 -7.80 -15.39 3.64
C PRO A 137 -6.86 -16.54 3.94
N THR A 138 -6.22 -17.09 2.90
CA THR A 138 -5.23 -18.17 3.06
C THR A 138 -3.96 -17.68 3.75
N ILE A 139 -3.73 -16.37 3.75
CA ILE A 139 -2.56 -15.71 4.34
C ILE A 139 -3.04 -14.42 5.02
N ALA A 140 -2.67 -14.24 6.28
CA ALA A 140 -2.75 -12.96 6.95
C ALA A 140 -1.40 -12.26 6.78
N HIS A 141 -1.36 -11.17 6.01
CA HIS A 141 -0.13 -10.39 5.86
C HIS A 141 0.19 -9.66 7.15
N ASP A 142 1.44 -9.76 7.58
CA ASP A 142 1.96 -8.99 8.70
C ASP A 142 2.42 -7.62 8.18
N PHE A 143 1.79 -6.56 8.69
CA PHE A 143 2.20 -5.19 8.46
C PHE A 143 3.13 -4.74 9.58
N TYR A 144 4.26 -4.17 9.19
CA TYR A 144 5.10 -3.40 10.10
C TYR A 144 4.80 -1.92 9.88
N TYR A 145 4.09 -1.32 10.83
CA TYR A 145 3.82 0.12 10.81
C TYR A 145 5.05 0.88 11.25
N HIS A 146 5.35 1.96 10.54
CA HIS A 146 6.46 2.85 10.85
C HIS A 146 5.96 4.14 11.48
N ASP A 147 6.89 4.91 12.04
CA ASP A 147 6.60 6.28 12.46
C ASP A 147 6.17 7.12 11.24
N PRO A 148 5.16 7.99 11.39
CA PRO A 148 4.69 8.84 10.30
C PRO A 148 5.77 9.81 9.82
N ILE A 149 5.79 10.08 8.52
CA ILE A 149 6.64 11.13 7.94
C ILE A 149 5.90 12.45 8.07
N GLU A 150 6.32 13.28 9.04
CA GLU A 150 5.67 14.56 9.34
C GLU A 150 6.01 15.67 8.32
N GLY A 151 5.09 16.63 8.18
CA GLY A 151 5.28 17.82 7.35
C GLY A 151 5.18 17.57 5.86
N ARG A 152 4.76 16.36 5.47
CA ARG A 152 4.56 15.99 4.07
C ARG A 152 3.15 15.48 3.86
N LEU A 153 2.53 16.04 2.84
CA LEU A 153 1.44 15.43 2.09
C LEU A 153 1.99 15.26 0.71
N GLN A 154 1.68 14.16 0.06
CA GLN A 154 2.09 13.81 -1.31
C GLN A 154 1.54 14.80 -2.34
N SER A 155 1.86 16.07 -2.20
CA SER A 155 1.20 17.25 -2.75
C SER A 155 2.06 17.89 -3.84
N SER A 156 3.37 17.59 -3.86
CA SER A 156 4.27 17.75 -5.00
C SER A 156 4.99 16.45 -5.44
N TYR A 157 5.75 16.50 -6.54
CA TYR A 157 6.64 15.40 -6.96
C TYR A 157 7.82 15.25 -6.00
N VAL A 158 8.37 16.37 -5.53
CA VAL A 158 9.51 16.41 -4.60
C VAL A 158 9.15 15.75 -3.27
N ASP A 159 7.93 15.97 -2.77
CA ASP A 159 7.48 15.32 -1.52
C ASP A 159 7.42 13.80 -1.70
N VAL A 160 6.88 13.34 -2.82
CA VAL A 160 6.78 11.90 -3.14
C VAL A 160 8.16 11.28 -3.31
N GLU A 161 9.08 11.94 -4.03
CA GLU A 161 10.47 11.47 -4.18
C GLU A 161 11.15 11.30 -2.82
N ALA A 162 11.07 12.33 -1.98
CA ALA A 162 11.74 12.34 -0.69
C ALA A 162 11.12 11.32 0.29
N GLU A 163 9.80 11.07 0.22
CA GLU A 163 9.17 9.99 0.98
C GLU A 163 9.60 8.61 0.49
N LEU A 164 9.71 8.42 -0.84
CA LEU A 164 10.17 7.15 -1.40
C LEU A 164 11.63 6.86 -1.10
N GLU A 165 12.48 7.88 -1.06
CA GLU A 165 13.87 7.75 -0.61
C GLU A 165 13.93 7.29 0.85
N GLU A 166 13.14 7.91 1.74
CA GLU A 166 13.06 7.51 3.14
C GLU A 166 12.58 6.07 3.31
N MET A 167 11.52 5.68 2.59
CA MET A 167 11.04 4.30 2.59
C MET A 167 12.06 3.32 1.99
N ARG A 168 12.81 3.73 0.96
CA ARG A 168 13.83 2.90 0.30
C ARG A 168 15.04 2.65 1.20
N ASP A 169 15.44 3.65 1.98
CA ASP A 169 16.59 3.60 2.87
C ASP A 169 16.32 2.87 4.20
N ASP A 170 15.05 2.59 4.51
CA ASP A 170 14.67 1.82 5.68
C ASP A 170 15.40 0.45 5.75
N PRO A 171 15.87 0.00 6.94
CA PRO A 171 16.55 -1.27 7.11
C PRO A 171 15.81 -2.49 6.54
N LYS A 172 14.48 -2.45 6.45
CA LYS A 172 13.67 -3.53 5.89
C LYS A 172 13.65 -3.52 4.35
N HIS A 173 13.95 -2.39 3.72
CA HIS A 173 13.88 -2.20 2.27
C HIS A 173 15.24 -2.06 1.59
N LYS A 174 16.23 -1.46 2.25
CA LYS A 174 17.52 -1.07 1.65
C LYS A 174 18.33 -2.20 1.02
N HIS A 175 18.10 -3.43 1.45
CA HIS A 175 18.75 -4.63 0.90
C HIS A 175 17.93 -5.35 -0.16
N SER A 176 16.67 -4.93 -0.40
CA SER A 176 15.81 -5.51 -1.43
C SER A 176 16.25 -5.02 -2.81
N THR A 177 16.28 -5.91 -3.78
CA THR A 177 16.51 -5.55 -5.19
C THR A 177 15.37 -4.67 -5.71
N PHE A 178 14.13 -5.02 -5.35
CA PHE A 178 12.93 -4.28 -5.72
C PHE A 178 12.10 -3.92 -4.48
N VAL A 179 11.46 -2.76 -4.52
CA VAL A 179 10.44 -2.36 -3.55
C VAL A 179 9.17 -2.10 -4.34
N MET A 180 8.12 -2.88 -4.07
CA MET A 180 6.80 -2.56 -4.59
C MET A 180 6.21 -1.42 -3.77
N VAL A 181 5.65 -0.44 -4.46
CA VAL A 181 5.09 0.74 -3.82
C VAL A 181 3.59 0.75 -4.06
N GLY A 182 2.82 0.85 -2.98
CA GLY A 182 1.38 1.09 -3.01
C GLY A 182 1.02 2.34 -2.21
N GLY A 183 -0.03 3.05 -2.60
CA GLY A 183 -0.53 4.18 -1.83
C GLY A 183 -1.64 4.92 -2.53
N ASP A 184 -1.85 6.18 -2.13
CA ASP A 184 -2.89 7.02 -2.73
C ASP A 184 -2.69 7.21 -4.24
N GLY A 185 -3.80 7.34 -4.97
CA GLY A 185 -3.81 7.47 -6.42
C GLY A 185 -2.97 8.65 -6.91
N LEU A 186 -2.93 9.76 -6.15
CA LEU A 186 -2.14 10.93 -6.49
C LEU A 186 -0.62 10.64 -6.47
N ALA A 187 -0.17 9.88 -5.48
CA ALA A 187 1.23 9.46 -5.38
C ALA A 187 1.60 8.47 -6.48
N ILE A 188 0.73 7.49 -6.77
CA ILE A 188 0.93 6.55 -7.88
C ILE A 188 1.03 7.29 -9.23
N HIS A 189 0.19 8.30 -9.45
CA HIS A 189 0.26 9.15 -10.64
C HIS A 189 1.59 9.90 -10.78
N ARG A 190 2.30 10.15 -9.69
CA ARG A 190 3.56 10.89 -9.64
C ARG A 190 4.80 10.01 -9.62
N ILE A 191 4.65 8.75 -9.26
CA ILE A 191 5.65 7.71 -9.49
C ILE A 191 5.72 7.36 -10.99
N ASN A 192 4.59 7.44 -11.71
CA ASN A 192 4.50 6.99 -13.09
C ASN A 192 5.40 7.77 -14.10
N PRO A 193 5.62 9.10 -13.98
CA PRO A 193 6.53 9.84 -14.86
C PRO A 193 8.00 9.44 -14.77
N PHE A 194 8.45 8.84 -13.66
CA PHE A 194 9.80 8.27 -13.58
C PHE A 194 10.03 7.15 -14.60
N TRP A 195 8.95 6.46 -15.00
CA TRP A 195 8.97 5.48 -16.09
C TRP A 195 9.13 6.09 -17.49
N ARG A 196 8.82 7.39 -17.66
CA ARG A 196 8.93 8.08 -18.95
C ARG A 196 10.33 8.62 -19.22
N MET A 197 11.14 8.85 -18.19
CA MET A 197 12.51 9.38 -18.35
C MET A 197 13.55 8.32 -18.74
N GLY A 198 13.17 7.03 -18.80
CA GLY A 198 14.02 5.96 -19.36
C GLY A 198 14.11 5.92 -20.89
N LYS A 199 13.58 6.92 -21.61
CA LYS A 199 13.77 7.09 -23.06
C LYS A 199 14.53 8.39 -23.36
N ALA A 200 15.80 8.42 -23.01
CA ALA A 200 16.79 9.32 -23.60
C ALA A 200 18.16 8.65 -23.50
N GLY A 201 18.41 7.73 -24.44
CA GLY A 201 19.66 7.01 -24.65
C GLY A 201 19.60 6.34 -26.01
#